data_AF-A0A914QIB9-F1
#
_entry.id   AF-A0A914QIB9-F1
#
_cell.length_a   1.000
_cell.length_b   1.000
_cell.length_c   1.000
_cell.angle_alpha   90.00
_cell.angle_beta   90.00
_cell.angle_gamma   90.00
#
_symmetry.space_group_name_H-M   'P 1'
#
loop_
_entity.id
_entity.type
_entity.pdbx_description
1 polymer ?
#
loop_
_entity_poly.entity_id
_entity_poly.type
_entity_poly.pdbx_seq_one_letter_code
_entity_poly.pdbx_strand_id
1 'polypeptide(L)'
;MYVLINSNRFSYFSLIEIFVKCEFQIIKLLDAWRDDTALYFAQEMGTCNLQEYLEGNPIQSMDEVARLSAQIFSGVHHIHKLQIIHAV
;
A
#
# COMPACT_ATOMS: atom_id res chain seq x y z
N MET A 1 -23.56 2.15 0.42
CA MET A 1 -23.61 3.32 -0.49
C MET A 1 -22.17 3.63 -0.87
N TYR A 2 -21.78 3.38 -2.11
CA TYR A 2 -20.42 3.61 -2.59
C TYR A 2 -20.27 5.08 -2.97
N VAL A 3 -19.26 5.76 -2.45
CA VAL A 3 -18.87 7.08 -2.95
C VAL A 3 -17.70 6.87 -3.92
N LEU A 4 -18.05 6.69 -5.18
CA LEU A 4 -17.17 6.94 -6.32
C LEU A 4 -17.22 8.44 -6.62
N ILE A 5 -16.08 9.12 -6.57
CA ILE A 5 -15.90 10.42 -7.22
C ILE A 5 -15.03 10.19 -8.47
N ASN A 6 -15.72 10.13 -9.60
CA ASN A 6 -15.21 10.24 -10.98
C ASN A 6 -14.51 11.62 -11.13
N SER A 7 -13.53 11.91 -12.00
CA SER A 7 -13.38 11.53 -13.40
C SER A 7 -12.14 12.23 -14.01
N ASN A 8 -11.44 11.52 -14.90
CA ASN A 8 -10.62 11.97 -16.03
C ASN A 8 -9.34 12.83 -15.87
N ARG A 9 -8.31 12.33 -16.58
CA ARG A 9 -6.98 12.87 -16.92
C ARG A 9 -5.89 12.57 -15.89
N PHE A 10 -5.04 11.60 -16.21
CA PHE A 10 -3.58 11.75 -16.42
C PHE A 10 -3.07 10.38 -16.90
N SER A 11 -3.05 10.15 -18.22
CA SER A 11 -1.82 10.00 -19.02
C SER A 11 -0.76 9.14 -18.33
N TYR A 12 -0.53 7.92 -18.85
CA TYR A 12 0.70 7.11 -18.73
C TYR A 12 1.83 7.75 -17.90
N PHE A 13 1.69 7.77 -16.57
CA PHE A 13 2.81 7.93 -15.68
C PHE A 13 3.37 6.53 -15.49
N SER A 14 4.60 6.37 -15.94
CA SER A 14 5.47 5.21 -15.77
C SER A 14 5.12 4.40 -14.52
N LEU A 15 4.92 3.09 -14.72
CA LEU A 15 4.80 2.04 -13.69
C LEU A 15 6.00 1.97 -12.70
N ILE A 16 6.88 2.97 -12.72
CA ILE A 16 8.06 3.14 -11.87
C ILE A 16 7.73 3.94 -10.59
N GLU A 17 6.54 4.57 -10.49
CA GLU A 17 6.08 5.27 -9.29
C GLU A 17 5.10 4.45 -8.41
N ILE A 18 5.08 3.12 -8.56
CA ILE A 18 4.12 2.21 -7.88
C ILE A 18 4.28 2.16 -6.34
N PHE A 19 5.38 2.69 -5.79
CA PHE A 19 5.50 2.92 -4.36
C PHE A 19 5.54 4.42 -4.10
N VAL A 20 4.34 5.02 -4.08
CA VAL A 20 4.10 6.34 -3.51
C VAL A 20 4.86 6.44 -2.19
N LYS A 21 5.66 7.50 -2.07
CA LYS A 21 6.51 7.91 -0.93
C LYS A 21 5.83 7.78 0.44
N CYS A 22 5.68 6.56 0.94
CA CYS A 22 5.36 6.33 2.33
C CYS A 22 6.67 6.46 3.09
N GLU A 23 6.82 7.53 3.88
CA GLU A 23 8.02 7.81 4.68
C GLU A 23 8.47 6.60 5.52
N PHE A 24 7.51 5.77 5.93
CA PHE A 24 7.77 4.57 6.73
C PHE A 24 7.50 3.24 6.01
N GLN A 25 7.15 3.24 4.72
CA GLN A 25 6.65 2.05 4.00
C GLN A 25 5.45 1.38 4.69
N ILE A 26 4.61 2.20 5.33
CA ILE A 26 3.37 1.81 6.00
C ILE A 26 2.26 2.70 5.42
N ILE A 27 1.15 2.09 5.00
CA ILE A 27 -0.03 2.80 4.49
C ILE A 27 -0.63 3.62 5.64
N LYS A 28 -0.91 4.91 5.38
CA LYS A 28 -1.50 5.77 6.40
C LYS A 28 -3.00 5.54 6.51
N LEU A 29 -3.45 5.39 7.76
CA LEU A 29 -4.85 5.59 8.11
C LEU A 29 -5.12 7.10 8.13
N LEU A 30 -6.13 7.53 7.38
CA LEU A 30 -6.50 8.94 7.22
C LEU A 30 -7.59 9.36 8.18
N ASP A 31 -8.58 8.48 8.39
CA ASP A 31 -9.71 8.76 9.27
C ASP A 31 -10.32 7.47 9.82
N ALA A 32 -11.06 7.60 10.93
CA ALA A 32 -11.86 6.54 11.50
C ALA A 32 -13.14 7.10 12.12
N TRP A 33 -14.28 6.52 11.77
CA TRP A 33 -15.58 6.90 12.34
C TRP A 33 -16.41 5.66 12.64
N ARG A 34 -17.41 5.82 13.49
CA ARG A 34 -18.26 4.73 13.97
C ARG A 34 -19.72 5.12 13.85
N ASP A 35 -20.57 4.16 13.50
CA ASP A 35 -22.01 4.22 13.75
C ASP A 35 -22.45 3.16 14.79
N ASP A 36 -23.76 2.98 14.95
CA ASP A 36 -24.31 2.04 15.93
C ASP A 36 -23.92 0.58 15.66
N THR A 37 -23.53 0.26 14.42
CA THR A 37 -23.33 -1.10 13.92
C THR A 37 -21.89 -1.42 13.56
N ALA A 38 -21.08 -0.42 13.18
CA ALA A 38 -19.77 -0.66 12.58
C ALA A 38 -18.76 0.45 12.88
N LEU A 39 -17.49 0.06 12.80
CA LEU A 39 -16.33 0.96 12.76
C LEU A 39 -15.80 1.00 11.33
N TYR A 40 -15.60 2.20 10.83
CA TYR A 40 -15.13 2.48 9.49
C TYR A 40 -13.75 3.11 9.54
N PHE A 41 -12.93 2.77 8.56
CA PHE A 41 -11.56 3.23 8.43
C PHE A 41 -11.35 3.75 7.01
N ALA A 42 -10.79 4.95 6.86
CA ALA A 42 -10.31 5.48 5.60
C ALA A 42 -8.78 5.42 5.59
N GLN A 43 -8.19 4.94 4.49
CA GLN A 43 -6.74 4.83 4.31
C GLN A 43 -6.32 5.40 2.96
N GLU A 44 -5.04 5.70 2.81
CA GLU A 44 -4.46 6.05 1.50
C GLU A 44 -4.74 4.94 0.47
N MET A 45 -5.15 5.34 -0.73
CA MET A 45 -5.44 4.39 -1.81
C MET A 45 -4.12 3.92 -2.44
N GLY A 46 -3.85 2.62 -2.33
CA GLY A 46 -2.78 1.96 -3.08
C GLY A 46 -3.16 1.72 -4.54
N THR A 47 -2.17 1.57 -5.42
CA THR A 47 -2.38 1.29 -6.85
C THR A 47 -2.70 -0.17 -7.14
N CYS A 48 -2.12 -1.10 -6.38
CA CYS A 48 -2.34 -2.55 -6.47
C CYS A 48 -1.81 -3.24 -5.21
N ASN A 49 -2.27 -4.45 -4.91
CA ASN A 49 -1.60 -5.28 -3.90
C ASN A 49 -0.42 -6.05 -4.52
N LEU A 50 0.54 -6.48 -3.70
CA LEU A 50 1.75 -7.15 -4.18
C LEU A 50 1.45 -8.48 -4.88
N GLN A 51 0.43 -9.21 -4.44
CA GLN A 51 0.04 -10.48 -5.06
C GLN A 51 -0.45 -10.26 -6.50
N GLU A 52 -1.38 -9.32 -6.70
CA GLU A 52 -1.86 -8.92 -8.03
C GLU A 52 -0.72 -8.48 -8.95
N TYR A 53 0.23 -7.71 -8.40
CA TYR A 53 1.42 -7.29 -9.14
C TYR A 53 2.27 -8.47 -9.61
N LEU A 54 2.52 -9.46 -8.73
CA LEU A 54 3.31 -10.64 -9.03
C LEU A 54 2.59 -11.59 -10.00
N GLU A 55 1.26 -11.70 -9.90
CA GLU A 55 0.44 -12.47 -10.84
C GLU A 55 0.47 -11.84 -12.25
N GLY A 56 0.44 -10.50 -12.34
CA GLY A 56 0.58 -9.78 -13.60
C GLY A 56 2.02 -9.76 -14.17
N ASN A 57 3.02 -10.02 -13.33
CA ASN A 57 4.44 -9.97 -13.68
C ASN A 57 5.17 -11.20 -13.09
N PRO A 58 5.00 -12.39 -13.68
CA PRO A 58 5.47 -13.64 -13.08
C PRO A 58 7.01 -13.78 -13.06
N ILE A 59 7.72 -13.02 -13.90
CA ILE A 59 9.18 -13.01 -13.94
C ILE A 59 9.65 -11.67 -13.39
N GLN A 60 10.40 -11.71 -12.30
CA GLN A 60 10.96 -10.54 -11.64
C GLN A 60 12.48 -10.53 -11.80
N SER A 61 13.05 -9.36 -12.04
CA SER A 61 14.49 -9.20 -11.95
C SER A 61 14.93 -9.30 -10.49
N MET A 62 16.16 -9.75 -10.27
CA MET A 62 16.74 -9.80 -8.92
C MET A 62 16.75 -8.42 -8.26
N ASP A 63 16.98 -7.36 -9.03
CA ASP A 63 16.97 -5.98 -8.55
C ASP A 63 15.57 -5.57 -8.05
N GLU A 64 14.52 -5.97 -8.77
CA GLU A 64 13.15 -5.66 -8.40
C GLU A 64 12.73 -6.43 -7.13
N VAL A 65 13.10 -7.71 -7.03
CA VAL A 65 12.89 -8.50 -5.80
C VAL A 65 13.61 -7.84 -4.62
N ALA A 66 14.88 -7.48 -4.78
CA ALA A 66 15.67 -6.84 -3.72
C ALA A 66 15.04 -5.50 -3.28
N ARG A 67 14.57 -4.69 -4.24
CA ARG A 67 13.88 -3.43 -3.97
C ARG A 67 12.60 -3.63 -3.17
N LEU A 68 11.73 -4.54 -3.60
CA LEU A 68 10.45 -4.83 -2.95
C LEU A 68 10.65 -5.41 -1.55
N SER A 69 11.55 -6.39 -1.41
CA SER A 69 11.88 -6.98 -0.10
C SER A 69 12.45 -5.94 0.86
N ALA A 70 13.33 -5.05 0.40
CA ALA A 70 13.87 -3.98 1.24
C ALA A 70 12.78 -3.04 1.78
N GLN A 71 11.79 -2.70 0.95
CA GLN A 71 10.64 -1.89 1.37
C GLN A 71 9.79 -2.60 2.43
N ILE A 72 9.49 -3.89 2.22
CA ILE A 72 8.73 -4.71 3.18
C ILE A 72 9.45 -4.79 4.53
N PHE A 73 10.74 -5.16 4.52
CA PHE A 73 11.52 -5.26 5.75
C PHE A 73 11.69 -3.92 6.46
N SER A 74 11.82 -2.81 5.71
CA SER A 74 11.85 -1.48 6.30
C SER A 74 10.54 -1.13 7.01
N GLY A 75 9.39 -1.45 6.41
CA GLY A 75 8.08 -1.23 7.03
C GLY A 75 7.90 -2.07 8.29
N VAL A 76 8.21 -3.37 8.22
CA VAL A 76 8.16 -4.29 9.37
C VAL A 76 9.08 -3.82 10.49
N HIS A 77 10.30 -3.39 10.16
CA HIS A 77 11.25 -2.85 11.15
C HIS A 77 10.70 -1.61 11.86
N HIS A 78 10.05 -0.69 11.13
CA HIS A 78 9.40 0.47 11.74
C HIS A 78 8.29 0.05 12.71
N ILE A 79 7.45 -0.92 12.35
CA ILE A 79 6.38 -1.44 13.21
C ILE A 79 6.97 -2.08 14.47
N HIS A 80 8.03 -2.88 14.34
CA HIS A 80 8.70 -3.53 15.47
C HIS A 80 9.38 -2.54 16.42
N LYS A 81 9.90 -1.41 15.93
CA LYS A 81 10.40 -0.32 16.79
C LYS A 81 9.31 0.26 17.70
N LEU A 82 8.06 0.22 17.25
CA LEU A 82 6.89 0.64 18.03
C LEU A 82 6.36 -0.47 18.96
N GLN A 83 7.04 -1.61 19.05
CA GLN A 83 6.61 -2.80 19.80
C GLN A 83 5.25 -3.34 19.34
N ILE A 84 4.89 -3.08 18.08
CA ILE A 84 3.70 -3.63 17.43
C ILE A 84 4.12 -4.91 16.72
N ILE A 85 3.29 -5.95 16.81
CA ILE A 85 3.48 -7.20 16.08
C ILE A 85 2.52 -7.19 14.88
N HIS A 86 3.06 -7.29 13.67
CA HIS A 86 2.26 -7.53 12.47
C HIS A 86 2.05 -9.04 12.30
N ALA A 87 0.83 -9.52 12.48
CA ALA A 87 0.49 -10.92 12.20
C ALA A 87 0.36 -11.14 10.69
N VAL A 88 0.95 -12.23 10.19
CA VAL A 88 0.79 -12.73 8.81
C VAL A 88 -0.27 -13.81 8.81
#